data_AF-A0A7C4H1A6-F1
#
_entry.id   AF-A0A7C4H1A6-F1
#
_cell.length_a   1.000
_cell.length_b   1.000
_cell.length_c   1.000
_cell.angle_alpha   90.00
_cell.angle_beta   90.00
_cell.angle_gamma   90.00
#
_symmetry.space_group_name_H-M   'P 1'
#
loop_
_entity.id
_entity.type
_entity.pdbx_description
1 polymer ?
#
loop_
_entity_poly.entity_id
_entity_poly.type
_entity_poly.pdbx_seq_one_letter_code
_entity_poly.pdbx_strand_id
1 'polypeptide(L)'
;MLPFPQPLGEVEVVEFEAEEFPWITIKLKDGTILRFKVIVTGVMKVGHDPNTGIPIYSIQTQGVIQLVKIPKELIKKPGQPRSPGPAT
;
A
#
# COMPACT_ATOMS: atom_id res chain seq x y z
N MET A 1 10.66 31.03 -18.46
CA MET A 1 10.37 30.85 -17.02
C MET A 1 9.32 29.78 -16.90
N LEU A 2 9.64 28.65 -16.26
CA LEU A 2 8.59 27.74 -15.77
C LEU A 2 7.84 28.48 -14.65
N PRO A 3 6.50 28.38 -14.56
CA PRO A 3 5.78 28.98 -13.44
C PRO A 3 6.34 28.41 -12.14
N PHE A 4 6.60 29.29 -11.17
CA PHE A 4 6.98 28.88 -9.82
C PHE A 4 5.97 27.82 -9.34
N PRO A 5 6.41 26.73 -8.69
CA PRO A 5 5.48 25.80 -8.06
C PRO A 5 4.62 26.63 -7.12
N GLN A 6 3.32 26.70 -7.41
CA GLN A 6 2.38 27.36 -6.51
C GLN A 6 2.47 26.61 -5.17
N PRO A 7 2.48 27.32 -4.02
CA PRO A 7 2.42 26.65 -2.74
C PRO A 7 1.20 25.74 -2.78
N LEU A 8 1.44 24.43 -2.66
CA LEU A 8 0.38 23.47 -2.38
C LEU A 8 -0.38 24.05 -1.18
N GLY A 9 -1.69 24.27 -1.32
CA GLY A 9 -2.51 24.78 -0.23
C GLY A 9 -2.24 24.02 1.07
N GLU A 10 -2.46 24.65 2.22
CA GLU A 10 -2.14 24.08 3.53
C GLU A 10 -2.62 22.62 3.61
N VAL A 11 -1.66 21.69 3.61
CA VAL A 11 -1.93 20.26 3.77
C VAL A 11 -2.06 20.02 5.26
N GLU A 12 -3.26 19.65 5.69
CA GLU A 12 -3.58 19.41 7.09
C GLU A 12 -3.76 17.91 7.33
N VAL A 13 -3.09 17.39 8.37
CA VAL A 13 -3.31 16.01 8.83
C VAL A 13 -4.59 15.98 9.64
N VAL A 14 -5.50 15.08 9.26
CA VAL A 14 -6.83 14.97 9.85
C VAL A 14 -6.86 13.79 10.80
N GLU A 15 -7.43 13.98 11.99
CA GLU A 15 -7.77 12.86 12.88
C GLU A 15 -8.90 12.04 12.27
N PHE A 16 -8.79 10.71 12.28
CA PHE A 16 -9.76 9.83 11.65
C PHE A 16 -9.95 8.55 12.45
N GLU A 17 -11.16 8.01 12.34
CA GLU A 17 -11.46 6.63 12.69
C GLU A 17 -11.75 5.87 11.39
N ALA A 18 -11.21 4.66 11.26
CA ALA A 18 -11.41 3.83 10.09
C ALA A 18 -11.90 2.44 10.52
N GLU A 19 -12.87 1.91 9.78
CA GLU A 19 -13.25 0.51 9.91
C GLU A 19 -12.11 -0.39 9.43
N GLU A 20 -11.96 -1.55 10.07
CA GLU A 20 -10.96 -2.52 9.63
C GLU A 20 -11.40 -3.21 8.32
N PHE A 21 -10.53 -3.17 7.32
CA PHE A 21 -10.72 -3.98 6.12
C PHE A 21 -10.56 -5.47 6.45
N PRO A 22 -11.49 -6.34 6.02
CA PRO A 22 -11.36 -7.77 6.23
C PRO A 22 -10.14 -8.32 5.47
N TRP A 23 -9.51 -9.34 6.03
CA TRP A 23 -8.45 -10.06 5.35
C TRP A 23 -8.99 -10.79 4.12
N ILE A 24 -8.31 -10.59 2.99
CA ILE A 24 -8.54 -11.37 1.78
C ILE A 24 -7.59 -12.56 1.80
N THR A 25 -8.11 -13.78 1.66
CA THR A 25 -7.30 -14.99 1.52
C THR A 25 -7.10 -15.31 0.04
N ILE A 26 -5.84 -15.36 -0.38
CA ILE A 26 -5.44 -15.64 -1.76
C ILE A 26 -4.73 -17.00 -1.79
N LYS A 27 -5.21 -17.90 -2.64
CA LYS A 27 -4.62 -19.23 -2.88
C LYS A 27 -3.93 -19.21 -4.23
N LEU A 28 -2.62 -19.44 -4.24
CA LEU A 28 -1.82 -19.48 -5.46
C LEU A 28 -1.79 -20.91 -6.03
N LYS A 29 -1.49 -21.01 -7.34
CA LYS A 29 -1.44 -22.29 -8.06
C LYS A 29 -0.36 -23.25 -7.55
N ASP A 30 0.70 -22.71 -6.94
CA ASP A 30 1.79 -23.47 -6.33
C ASP A 30 1.42 -24.05 -4.95
N GLY A 31 0.21 -23.80 -4.44
CA GLY A 31 -0.24 -24.24 -3.12
C GLY A 31 0.09 -23.28 -1.98
N THR A 32 0.73 -22.14 -2.27
CA THR A 32 0.94 -21.04 -1.32
C THR A 32 -0.39 -20.40 -0.97
N ILE A 33 -0.58 -20.10 0.31
CA ILE A 33 -1.73 -19.34 0.81
C ILE A 33 -1.19 -18.08 1.46
N LEU A 34 -1.68 -16.93 1.03
CA LEU A 34 -1.38 -15.65 1.64
C LEU A 34 -2.67 -14.92 2.03
N ARG A 35 -2.55 -14.06 3.03
CA ARG A 35 -3.59 -13.13 3.44
C ARG A 35 -3.11 -11.72 3.12
N PHE A 36 -4.03 -10.90 2.63
CA PHE A 36 -3.78 -9.50 2.32
C PHE A 36 -4.82 -8.64 3.01
N LYS A 37 -4.41 -7.53 3.61
CA LYS A 37 -5.33 -6.47 4.05
C LYS A 37 -4.75 -5.11 3.74
N VAL A 38 -5.63 -4.12 3.60
CA VAL A 38 -5.26 -2.71 3.50
C VAL A 38 -5.45 -2.09 4.88
N ILE A 39 -4.50 -1.25 5.29
CA ILE A 39 -4.63 -0.40 6.47
C ILE A 39 -4.57 1.06 6.04
N VAL A 40 -5.43 1.90 6.61
CA VAL A 40 -5.36 3.36 6.44
C VAL A 40 -4.36 3.88 7.46
N THR A 41 -3.35 4.61 7.01
CA THR A 41 -2.29 5.15 7.88
C THR A 41 -2.35 6.65 8.04
N GLY A 42 -3.17 7.33 7.23
CA GLY A 42 -3.31 8.77 7.29
C GLY A 42 -4.44 9.28 6.40
N VAL A 43 -5.08 10.36 6.85
CA VAL A 43 -6.00 11.15 6.04
C VAL A 43 -5.48 12.58 6.07
N MET A 44 -5.35 13.20 4.90
CA MET A 44 -4.88 14.57 4.75
C MET A 44 -5.91 15.38 3.98
N LYS A 45 -6.23 16.56 4.46
CA LYS A 45 -6.95 17.56 3.67
C LYS A 45 -5.93 18.31 2.81
N VAL A 46 -6.10 18.28 1.49
CA VAL A 46 -5.10 18.79 0.54
C VAL A 46 -5.56 20.06 -0.19
N GLY A 47 -6.76 20.55 0.13
CA GLY A 47 -7.30 21.79 -0.42
C GLY A 47 -8.82 21.77 -0.55
N HIS A 48 -9.34 22.64 -1.40
CA HIS A 48 -10.74 22.68 -1.80
C HIS A 48 -10.84 22.73 -3.32
N ASP A 49 -11.87 22.11 -3.88
CA ASP A 49 -12.18 22.22 -5.29
C ASP A 49 -12.47 23.69 -5.66
N PRO A 50 -11.83 24.25 -6.70
CA PRO A 50 -11.89 25.67 -6.99
C PRO A 50 -13.26 26.15 -7.53
N ASN A 51 -14.10 25.23 -8.01
CA ASN A 51 -15.41 25.59 -8.57
C ASN A 51 -16.53 25.45 -7.54
N THR A 52 -16.40 24.51 -6.63
CA THR A 52 -17.45 24.12 -5.67
C THR A 52 -17.10 24.43 -4.23
N GLY A 53 -15.83 24.66 -3.91
CA GLY A 53 -15.34 24.87 -2.55
C GLY A 53 -15.35 23.62 -1.68
N ILE A 54 -15.63 22.43 -2.23
CA ILE A 54 -15.70 21.17 -1.47
C ILE A 54 -14.29 20.74 -1.06
N PRO A 55 -14.05 20.32 0.19
CA PRO A 55 -12.73 19.87 0.63
C PRO A 55 -12.28 18.62 -0.12
N ILE A 56 -11.00 18.61 -0.51
CA ILE A 56 -10.34 17.47 -1.15
C ILE A 56 -9.50 16.76 -0.10
N TYR A 57 -9.69 15.45 0.02
CA TYR A 57 -8.95 14.59 0.94
C TYR A 57 -8.07 13.60 0.18
N SER A 58 -6.90 13.30 0.75
CA SER A 58 -5.99 12.25 0.32
C SER A 58 -5.89 11.20 1.41
N ILE A 59 -6.06 9.94 1.05
CA ILE A 59 -5.99 8.80 1.98
C ILE A 59 -4.68 8.06 1.72
N GLN A 60 -3.85 7.97 2.75
CA GLN A 60 -2.67 7.12 2.73
C GLN A 60 -3.03 5.72 3.20
N THR A 61 -2.63 4.73 2.41
CA THR A 61 -2.87 3.32 2.73
C THR A 61 -1.59 2.50 2.62
N GLN A 62 -1.52 1.43 3.41
CA GLN A 62 -0.46 0.43 3.31
C GLN A 62 -1.07 -0.96 3.14
N GLY A 63 -0.47 -1.76 2.27
CA GLY A 63 -0.84 -3.16 2.10
C GLY A 63 -0.04 -4.04 3.05
N VAL A 64 -0.72 -4.86 3.85
CA VAL A 64 -0.09 -5.87 4.70
C VAL A 64 -0.27 -7.25 4.07
N ILE A 65 0.83 -7.94 3.81
CA ILE A 65 0.83 -9.31 3.28
C ILE A 65 1.32 -10.26 4.38
N GLN A 66 0.55 -11.31 4.62
CA GLN A 66 0.90 -12.40 5.53
C GLN A 66 0.97 -13.71 4.75
N LEU A 67 2.12 -14.39 4.82
CA LEU A 67 2.26 -15.76 4.31
C LEU A 67 1.67 -16.72 5.33
N VAL A 68 0.61 -17.45 4.95
CA VAL A 68 -0.10 -18.39 5.84
C VAL A 68 0.44 -19.80 5.67
N LYS A 69 0.65 -20.22 4.41
CA LYS A 69 1.19 -21.52 4.07
C LYS A 69 2.13 -21.37 2.88
N ILE A 70 3.32 -21.93 2.99
CA ILE A 70 4.29 -22.02 1.91
C ILE A 70 4.68 -23.50 1.77
N PRO A 71 4.57 -24.09 0.56
CA PRO A 71 5.12 -25.41 0.28
C PRO A 71 6.63 -25.48 0.64
N LYS A 72 7.07 -26.58 1.26
CA LYS A 72 8.45 -26.71 1.78
C LYS A 72 9.50 -26.63 0.67
N GLU A 73 9.15 -27.10 -0.51
CA GLU A 73 9.95 -27.08 -1.72
C GLU A 73 10.29 -25.65 -2.21
N LEU A 74 9.47 -24.65 -1.85
CA LEU A 74 9.72 -23.24 -2.16
C LEU A 74 10.61 -22.55 -1.12
N ILE A 75 10.79 -23.15 0.06
CA ILE A 75 11.58 -22.58 1.15
C ILE A 75 13.07 -22.88 0.87
N LYS A 76 13.81 -21.86 0.44
CA LYS A 76 15.27 -21.97 0.31
C LYS A 76 15.92 -22.12 1.67
N LYS A 77 16.90 -23.02 1.78
CA LYS A 77 17.72 -23.15 2.98
C LYS A 77 18.60 -21.90 3.13
N PRO A 78 18.76 -21.36 4.35
CA PRO A 78 19.69 -20.27 4.61
C PRO A 78 21.09 -20.67 4.13
N GLY A 79 21.73 -19.81 3.32
CA GLY A 79 23.11 -20.03 2.81
C GLY A 79 23.22 -20.55 1.37
N GLN A 80 22.12 -20.82 0.66
CA GLN A 80 22.20 -21.16 -0.76
C GLN A 80 22.53 -19.89 -1.58
N PRO A 81 23.58 -19.89 -2.42
CA PRO A 81 23.90 -18.75 -3.28
C PRO A 81 22.67 -18.38 -4.12
N ARG A 82 22.39 -17.08 -4.28
CA ARG A 82 21.43 -16.63 -5.28
C ARG A 82 21.94 -17.14 -6.63
N SER A 83 21.22 -18.08 -7.24
CA SER A 83 21.44 -18.38 -8.67
C SER A 83 21.30 -17.04 -9.40
N PRO A 84 22.27 -16.64 -10.24
CA PRO A 84 22.10 -15.47 -11.08
C PRO A 84 20.77 -15.64 -11.82
N GLY A 85 19.86 -14.68 -11.65
CA GLY A 85 18.66 -14.65 -12.48
C GLY A 85 19.08 -14.59 -13.95
N PRO A 86 18.25 -15.07 -14.89
CA PRO A 86 18.57 -14.93 -16.31
C PRO A 86 18.84 -13.46 -16.61
N ALA A 87 20.04 -13.17 -17.11
CA ALA A 87 20.35 -11.87 -17.69
C ALA A 87 19.37 -11.68 -18.84
N THR A 88 18.50 -10.68 -18.71
CA THR A 88 17.60 -10.22 -19.77
C THR A 88 18.00 -8.81 -20.12
#